data_AF-A0A2K3US96-F1
#
_entry.id   AF-A0A2K3US96-F1
#
_cell.length_a   1.000
_cell.length_b   1.000
_cell.length_c   1.000
_cell.angle_alpha   90.00
_cell.angle_beta   90.00
_cell.angle_gamma   90.00
#
_symmetry.space_group_name_H-M   'P 1'
#
loop_
_entity.id
_entity.type
_entity.pdbx_description
1 polymer ?
#
loop_
_entity_poly.entity_id
_entity_poly.type
_entity_poly.pdbx_seq_one_letter_code
_entity_poly.pdbx_strand_id
1 'polypeptide(L)'
;MSESPPELILLVPDGYDALPEAYEELELHVDGWYGATVRLIPSPSAFPCVMPLYAGPWAWHDRLHDDLWPRIRRAFYTLDWMDGVGA
;
A
#
# COMPACT_ATOMS: atom_id res chain seq x y z
N MET A 1 -18.69 -8.18 -17.47
CA MET A 1 -17.28 -7.75 -17.45
C MET A 1 -16.76 -8.12 -16.07
N SER A 2 -15.83 -9.06 -15.95
CA SER A 2 -15.16 -9.28 -14.66
C SER A 2 -14.32 -8.04 -14.41
N GLU A 3 -14.81 -7.15 -13.56
CA GLU A 3 -13.95 -6.12 -13.00
C GLU A 3 -12.82 -6.83 -12.24
N SER A 4 -11.58 -6.45 -12.53
CA SER A 4 -10.45 -6.96 -11.76
C SER A 4 -10.65 -6.62 -10.29
N PRO A 5 -10.24 -7.50 -9.35
CA PRO A 5 -10.33 -7.20 -7.94
C PRO A 5 -9.54 -5.92 -7.60
N PRO A 6 -9.96 -5.16 -6.57
CA PRO A 6 -9.23 -3.98 -6.12
C PRO A 6 -7.78 -4.31 -5.72
N GLU A 7 -6.85 -3.40 -5.99
CA GLU A 7 -5.42 -3.57 -5.67
C GLU A 7 -4.91 -2.36 -4.86
N LEU A 8 -4.22 -2.64 -3.74
CA LEU A 8 -3.39 -1.70 -3.02
C LEU A 8 -1.98 -1.75 -3.61
N ILE A 9 -1.62 -0.73 -4.37
CA ILE A 9 -0.34 -0.69 -5.06
C ILE A 9 0.66 0.12 -4.24
N LEU A 10 1.80 -0.52 -3.91
CA LEU A 10 2.91 0.10 -3.19
C LEU A 10 4.17 0.20 -4.03
N LEU A 11 4.63 1.43 -4.31
CA LEU A 11 5.87 1.68 -5.06
C LEU A 11 7.09 1.62 -4.13
N VAL A 12 7.74 0.47 -4.01
CA VAL A 12 8.86 0.25 -3.10
C VAL A 12 10.21 0.52 -3.78
N PRO A 13 11.21 1.10 -3.10
CA PRO A 13 12.58 1.16 -3.62
C PRO A 13 13.23 -0.22 -3.64
N ASP A 14 14.33 -0.35 -4.39
CA ASP A 14 15.18 -1.54 -4.31
C ASP A 14 15.72 -1.71 -2.89
N GLY A 15 15.60 -2.93 -2.34
CA GLY A 15 16.06 -3.25 -1.00
C GLY A 15 15.19 -2.69 0.14
N TYR A 16 13.89 -2.48 -0.10
CA TYR A 16 12.95 -2.10 0.96
C TYR A 16 12.96 -3.08 2.14
N ASP A 17 12.84 -2.53 3.35
CA ASP A 17 12.74 -3.31 4.58
C ASP A 17 11.27 -3.38 5.04
N ALA A 18 10.70 -4.57 4.98
CA ALA A 18 9.36 -4.86 5.51
C ALA A 18 9.43 -5.79 6.72
N LEU A 19 8.54 -5.58 7.70
CA LEU A 19 8.30 -6.53 8.78
C LEU A 19 7.37 -7.63 8.27
N PRO A 20 7.82 -8.90 8.15
CA PRO A 20 7.02 -9.95 7.52
C PRO A 20 5.64 -10.14 8.17
N GLU A 21 5.59 -10.16 9.50
CA GLU A 21 4.34 -10.35 10.26
C GLU A 21 3.34 -9.21 10.04
N ALA A 22 3.81 -7.97 10.00
CA ALA A 22 2.94 -6.82 9.76
C ALA A 22 2.53 -6.67 8.30
N TYR A 23 3.36 -7.13 7.36
CA TYR A 23 3.00 -7.20 5.95
C TYR A 23 1.93 -8.28 5.70
N GLU A 24 2.05 -9.45 6.33
CA GLU A 24 1.01 -10.49 6.29
C GLU A 24 -0.30 -10.00 6.92
N GLU A 25 -0.24 -9.31 8.06
CA GLU A 25 -1.41 -8.65 8.67
C GLU A 25 -2.09 -7.65 7.70
N LEU A 26 -1.29 -6.88 6.94
CA LEU A 26 -1.81 -5.95 5.93
C LEU A 26 -2.50 -6.71 4.79
N GLU A 27 -1.89 -7.77 4.25
CA GLU A 27 -2.48 -8.57 3.17
C GLU A 27 -3.82 -9.19 3.60
N LEU A 28 -3.85 -9.80 4.79
CA LEU A 28 -5.07 -10.40 5.35
C LEU A 28 -6.16 -9.37 5.61
N HIS A 29 -5.80 -8.17 6.09
CA HIS A 29 -6.77 -7.10 6.33
C HIS A 29 -7.34 -6.56 5.02
N VAL A 30 -6.50 -6.37 4.00
CA VAL A 30 -6.90 -5.84 2.69
C VAL A 30 -7.81 -6.84 1.96
N ASP A 31 -7.48 -8.14 1.99
CA ASP A 31 -8.33 -9.20 1.43
C ASP A 31 -9.64 -9.35 2.21
N GLY A 32 -9.56 -9.46 3.54
CA GLY A 32 -10.71 -9.76 4.39
C GLY A 32 -11.77 -8.65 4.44
N TRP A 33 -11.35 -7.37 4.41
CA TRP A 33 -12.29 -6.24 4.49
C TRP A 33 -12.70 -5.67 3.14
N TYR A 34 -11.82 -5.76 2.13
CA TYR A 34 -12.02 -5.08 0.86
C TYR A 34 -12.04 -6.02 -0.35
N GLY A 35 -11.74 -7.31 -0.17
CA GLY A 35 -11.56 -8.26 -1.28
C GLY A 35 -10.44 -7.83 -2.22
N ALA A 36 -9.44 -7.13 -1.68
CA ALA A 36 -8.35 -6.51 -2.42
C ALA A 36 -7.04 -7.27 -2.23
N THR A 37 -6.07 -7.04 -3.11
CA THR A 37 -4.71 -7.58 -2.98
C THR A 37 -3.68 -6.49 -2.78
N VAL A 38 -2.55 -6.81 -2.15
CA VAL A 38 -1.40 -5.91 -2.04
C VAL A 38 -0.43 -6.20 -3.18
N ARG A 39 0.02 -5.16 -3.87
CA ARG A 39 0.97 -5.28 -4.97
C ARG A 39 2.15 -4.36 -4.77
N LEU A 40 3.32 -4.94 -4.57
CA LEU A 40 4.58 -4.20 -4.52
C LEU A 40 5.14 -4.02 -5.93
N ILE A 41 5.41 -2.78 -6.33
CA ILE A 41 6.05 -2.45 -7.60
C ILE A 41 7.40 -1.81 -7.27
N PRO A 42 8.52 -2.45 -7.64
CA PRO A 42 9.83 -1.82 -7.56
C PRO A 42 9.84 -0.53 -8.38
N SER A 43 10.15 0.59 -7.75
CA SER A 43 10.25 1.90 -8.40
C SER A 43 11.64 2.47 -8.16
N PRO A 44 12.37 2.87 -9.21
CA PRO A 44 13.59 3.64 -9.02
C PRO A 44 13.22 4.92 -8.29
N SER A 45 13.97 5.23 -7.24
CA SER A 45 13.78 6.31 -6.25
C SER A 45 13.65 7.74 -6.79
N ALA A 46 13.62 7.91 -8.12
CA ALA A 46 13.50 9.18 -8.82
C ALA A 46 12.05 9.72 -8.96
N PHE A 47 11.03 8.93 -8.61
CA PHE A 47 9.63 9.39 -8.66
C PHE A 47 9.07 9.57 -7.24
N PRO A 48 8.98 10.81 -6.72
CA PRO A 48 8.17 11.09 -5.54
C PRO A 48 6.70 10.85 -5.93
N CYS A 49 6.18 9.67 -5.63
CA CYS A 49 4.78 9.36 -5.85
C CYS A 49 4.00 9.57 -4.56
N VAL A 50 2.78 10.09 -4.68
CA VAL A 50 1.84 10.19 -3.56
C VAL A 50 1.36 8.77 -3.26
N MET A 51 2.01 8.16 -2.28
CA MET A 51 1.75 6.81 -1.81
C MET A 51 0.70 6.82 -0.70
N PRO A 52 -0.21 5.83 -0.62
CA PRO A 52 -0.38 4.65 -1.48
C PRO A 52 -1.39 4.84 -2.64
N LEU A 53 -1.32 3.95 -3.65
CA LEU A 53 -2.24 3.94 -4.80
C LEU A 53 -3.35 2.90 -4.64
N TYR A 54 -4.60 3.30 -4.86
CA TYR A 54 -5.78 2.44 -4.78
C TYR A 54 -6.37 2.23 -6.18
N ALA A 55 -6.22 1.02 -6.73
CA ALA A 55 -6.72 0.68 -8.06
C ALA A 55 -7.97 -0.22 -7.97
N GLY A 56 -8.89 -0.06 -8.93
CA GLY A 56 -10.12 -0.85 -9.00
C GLY A 56 -11.23 -0.40 -8.05
N PRO A 57 -12.31 -1.19 -7.93
CA PRO A 57 -13.50 -0.82 -7.16
C PRO A 57 -13.31 -1.13 -5.66
N TRP A 58 -13.08 -0.10 -4.85
CA TRP A 58 -12.99 -0.22 -3.39
C TRP A 58 -14.32 0.08 -2.71
N ALA A 59 -14.79 -0.82 -1.85
CA ALA A 59 -15.91 -0.52 -0.96
C ALA A 59 -15.49 0.52 0.09
N TRP A 60 -16.36 1.50 0.38
CA TRP A 60 -16.17 2.51 1.43
C TRP A 60 -14.94 3.42 1.27
N HIS A 61 -14.84 4.07 0.10
CA HIS A 61 -13.71 4.89 -0.34
C HIS A 61 -13.28 6.02 0.62
N ASP A 62 -14.19 6.56 1.44
CA ASP A 62 -13.97 7.79 2.21
C ASP A 62 -13.03 7.63 3.42
N ARG A 63 -12.80 6.40 3.89
CA ARG A 63 -11.94 6.11 5.06
C ARG A 63 -10.79 5.16 4.74
N LEU A 64 -10.64 4.84 3.47
CA LEU A 64 -9.69 3.82 3.02
C LEU A 64 -8.25 4.19 3.39
N HIS A 65 -7.91 5.47 3.20
CA HIS A 65 -6.59 5.98 3.55
C HIS A 65 -6.35 5.97 5.05
N ASP A 66 -7.28 6.49 5.85
CA ASP A 66 -7.14 6.54 7.32
C ASP A 66 -7.03 5.14 7.95
N ASP A 67 -7.68 4.13 7.37
CA ASP A 67 -7.59 2.75 7.86
C ASP A 67 -6.30 2.05 7.40
N LEU A 68 -5.96 2.14 6.11
CA LEU A 68 -4.82 1.40 5.56
C LEU A 68 -3.47 2.05 5.87
N TRP A 69 -3.42 3.38 6.00
CA TRP A 69 -2.16 4.10 6.18
C TRP A 69 -1.40 3.67 7.45
N PRO A 70 -1.99 3.59 8.66
CA PRO A 70 -1.28 3.12 9.85
C PRO A 70 -0.74 1.68 9.71
N ARG A 71 -1.43 0.82 8.96
CA ARG A 71 -1.03 -0.57 8.72
C ARG A 71 0.14 -0.65 7.74
N ILE A 72 0.08 0.13 6.67
CA ILE A 72 1.20 0.31 5.74
C ILE A 72 2.42 0.83 6.51
N ARG A 73 2.25 1.84 7.37
CA ARG A 73 3.37 2.37 8.18
C ARG A 73 3.97 1.36 9.16
N ARG A 74 3.20 0.36 9.59
CA ARG A 74 3.67 -0.72 10.46
C ARG A 74 4.37 -1.84 9.67
N ALA A 75 3.95 -2.08 8.43
CA ALA A 75 4.51 -3.10 7.56
C ALA A 75 5.90 -2.73 7.02
N PHE A 76 6.22 -1.44 6.87
CA PHE A 76 7.50 -0.99 6.30
C PHE A 76 8.27 -0.12 7.29
N TYR A 77 9.54 -0.46 7.53
CA TYR A 77 10.39 0.22 8.54
C TYR A 77 10.94 1.56 8.07
N THR A 78 11.21 1.68 6.78
CA THR A 78 11.62 2.91 6.13
C THR A 78 10.47 3.36 5.24
N LEU A 79 9.87 4.51 5.54
CA LEU A 79 8.78 5.11 4.77
C LEU A 79 9.19 6.45 4.16
N ASP A 80 10.46 6.83 4.31
CA ASP A 80 10.98 8.11 3.83
C ASP A 80 10.77 8.27 2.30
N TRP A 81 10.60 7.15 1.59
CA TRP A 81 10.24 7.09 0.18
C TRP A 81 8.73 7.19 -0.10
N MET A 82 7.86 6.87 0.87
CA MET A 82 6.40 7.09 0.78
C MET A 82 6.00 8.49 1.24
N ASP A 83 6.74 9.07 2.19
CA ASP A 83 6.45 10.38 2.79
C ASP A 83 6.89 11.56 1.90
N GLY A 84 7.30 11.30 0.65
CA GLY A 84 7.55 12.29 -0.41
C GLY A 84 8.26 13.55 0.09
N VAL A 85 9.57 13.47 0.32
CA VAL A 85 10.41 14.55 0.89
C VAL A 85 9.88 15.99 0.69
N GLY A 86 9.39 16.57 1.80
CA GLY A 86 9.14 18.00 2.06
C GLY A 86 8.11 18.16 3.21
N ALA A 87 8.40 18.68 4.41
CA ALA A 87 8.99 19.99 4.72
C ALA A 87 8.39 21.12 3.86
#